data_AF-A0A6M0FS44-F1
#
_entry.id   AF-A0A6M0FS44-F1
#
_cell.length_a   1.000
_cell.length_b   1.000
_cell.length_c   1.000
_cell.angle_alpha   90.00
_cell.angle_beta   90.00
_cell.angle_gamma   90.00
#
_symmetry.space_group_name_H-M   'P 1'
#
loop_
_entity.id
_entity.type
_entity.pdbx_description
1 polymer ?
#
loop_
_entity_poly.entity_id
_entity_poly.type
_entity_poly.pdbx_seq_one_letter_code
_entity_poly.pdbx_strand_id
1 'polypeptide(L)'
;MNKKIKIGLCMIVLLCLGGIGITIFQGAKKSDKKSIYQQTIYPDSSFQDGEFMAYKFNNYDMTIVSFVGNFDFLYKPSQTESIKTVATKSNYKYIVNGSFFERSKEHAGWLSVLGKVKTPVKEDKQLSHIISFNPNTEELKFVETKLFEPSTEKTNIEFQSGPLIIDSNQVTTKYINQSLNGLLLFERTLLAYTEEDRRKYFIITKENVKLDELADYLLKLSVFSGKTLHIVNLDGGSSVALYSQTHPELNFNETAILPILLGLK
;
A
#
# COMPACT_ATOMS: atom_id res chain seq x y z
N MET A 1 67.78 10.68 -7.71
CA MET A 1 67.82 12.13 -7.39
C MET A 1 66.48 12.51 -6.79
N ASN A 2 66.32 12.61 -5.46
CA ASN A 2 66.59 13.79 -4.61
C ASN A 2 65.98 15.07 -5.25
N LYS A 3 64.96 15.74 -4.70
CA LYS A 3 64.75 16.20 -3.32
C LYS A 3 63.26 16.55 -3.04
N LYS A 4 62.90 16.38 -1.77
CA LYS A 4 61.70 16.87 -1.05
C LYS A 4 61.68 18.40 -0.87
N ILE A 5 60.72 18.85 -0.04
CA ILE A 5 60.62 20.05 0.83
C ILE A 5 60.00 21.31 0.10
N LYS A 6 59.03 22.10 0.62
CA LYS A 6 58.68 22.51 2.00
C LYS A 6 57.19 22.84 2.21
N ILE A 7 56.74 22.43 3.40
CA ILE A 7 55.59 22.90 4.16
C ILE A 7 55.81 24.38 4.54
N GLY A 8 54.81 25.23 4.29
CA GLY A 8 54.73 26.60 4.77
C GLY A 8 53.71 26.70 5.90
N LEU A 9 54.22 26.65 7.13
CA LEU A 9 53.52 26.97 8.36
C LEU A 9 53.31 28.49 8.43
N CYS A 10 52.08 28.96 8.56
CA CYS A 10 51.82 30.35 8.96
C CYS A 10 50.98 30.35 10.24
N MET A 11 51.67 30.34 11.38
CA MET A 11 51.12 30.77 12.66
C MET A 11 50.82 32.26 12.57
N ILE A 12 49.58 32.64 12.79
CA ILE A 12 49.27 33.96 13.34
C ILE A 12 48.61 33.72 14.70
N VAL A 13 49.42 33.94 15.74
CA VAL A 13 48.97 34.19 17.10
C VAL A 13 48.60 35.67 17.15
N LEU A 14 47.34 35.98 17.43
CA LEU A 14 46.98 37.28 17.99
C LEU A 14 46.09 37.06 19.22
N LEU A 15 46.73 37.18 20.38
CA LEU A 15 46.10 37.41 21.67
C LEU A 15 45.68 38.87 21.75
N CYS A 16 44.40 39.14 21.90
CA CYS A 16 43.92 40.36 22.56
C CYS A 16 42.88 39.96 23.61
N LEU A 17 43.32 40.10 24.86
CA LEU A 17 42.53 40.07 26.08
C LEU A 17 41.62 41.31 26.15
N GLY A 18 40.45 41.15 26.76
CA GLY A 18 39.76 42.23 27.45
C GLY A 18 38.47 42.71 26.77
N GLY A 19 37.34 42.20 27.24
CA GLY A 19 36.01 42.69 26.87
C GLY A 19 34.91 41.90 27.55
N ILE A 20 34.61 42.30 28.78
CA ILE A 20 33.56 41.77 29.65
C ILE A 20 32.22 41.74 28.91
N GLY A 21 31.61 40.56 28.85
CA GLY A 21 30.29 40.33 28.27
C GLY A 21 29.84 38.90 28.58
N ILE A 22 29.69 38.58 29.87
CA ILE A 22 29.03 37.36 30.30
C ILE A 22 27.55 37.52 29.93
N THR A 23 27.17 37.08 28.74
CA THR A 23 25.77 36.79 28.43
C THR A 23 25.52 35.36 28.88
N ILE A 24 24.93 35.23 30.07
CA ILE A 24 24.30 33.99 30.53
C ILE A 24 23.23 33.64 29.50
N PHE A 25 23.52 32.70 28.61
CA PHE A 25 22.49 32.08 27.78
C PHE A 25 21.60 31.25 28.71
N GLN A 26 20.55 31.90 29.19
CA GLN A 26 19.42 31.28 29.84
C GLN A 26 18.82 30.22 28.91
N GLY A 27 18.80 28.99 29.39
CA GLY A 27 17.77 28.01 29.07
C GLY A 27 17.62 27.69 27.59
N ALA A 28 18.50 26.82 27.08
CA ALA A 28 18.04 25.84 26.10
C ALA A 28 16.91 25.05 26.78
N LYS A 29 15.66 25.48 26.57
CA LYS A 29 14.47 24.67 26.85
C LYS A 29 14.72 23.35 26.14
N LYS A 30 15.01 22.29 26.91
CA LYS A 30 14.76 20.92 26.49
C LYS A 30 13.33 20.96 25.95
N SER A 31 13.18 20.89 24.63
CA SER A 31 11.87 20.59 24.06
C SER A 31 11.61 19.18 24.55
N ASP A 32 10.80 19.06 25.61
CA ASP A 32 10.16 17.82 25.95
C ASP A 32 9.44 17.39 24.67
N LYS A 33 10.09 16.51 23.90
CA LYS A 33 9.42 15.68 22.91
C LYS A 33 8.48 14.84 23.77
N LYS A 34 7.31 15.38 24.08
CA LYS A 34 6.15 14.62 24.51
C LYS A 34 6.08 13.48 23.51
N SER A 35 6.43 12.27 23.95
CA SER A 35 6.10 11.07 23.20
C SER A 35 4.57 11.11 23.14
N ILE A 36 4.05 11.59 22.02
CA ILE A 36 2.63 11.44 21.72
C ILE A 36 2.48 9.94 21.60
N TYR A 37 2.02 9.30 22.68
CA TYR A 37 1.55 7.93 22.62
C TYR A 37 0.45 7.95 21.57
N GLN A 38 0.76 7.49 20.35
CA GLN A 38 -0.24 7.35 19.32
C GLN A 38 -1.23 6.31 19.84
N GLN A 39 -2.48 6.72 20.02
CA GLN A 39 -3.53 5.86 20.50
C GLN A 39 -3.73 4.73 19.49
N THR A 40 -3.50 3.49 19.92
CA THR A 40 -3.83 2.30 19.12
C THR A 40 -5.34 2.20 18.94
N ILE A 41 -5.78 1.98 17.70
CA ILE A 41 -7.19 1.90 17.33
C ILE A 41 -7.57 0.43 17.13
N TYR A 42 -8.60 -0.04 17.82
CA TYR A 42 -9.08 -1.43 17.73
C TYR A 42 -10.28 -1.54 16.79
N PRO A 43 -10.50 -2.71 16.16
CA PRO A 43 -11.68 -2.94 15.34
C PRO A 43 -12.96 -2.88 16.17
N ASP A 44 -14.02 -2.33 15.59
CA ASP A 44 -15.36 -2.29 16.20
C ASP A 44 -16.00 -3.68 16.19
N SER A 45 -15.69 -4.49 15.17
CA SER A 45 -16.05 -5.90 15.13
C SER A 45 -15.04 -6.71 14.32
N SER A 46 -15.01 -8.02 14.58
CA SER A 46 -14.16 -8.98 13.88
C SER A 46 -14.93 -10.26 13.57
N PHE A 47 -14.63 -10.86 12.42
CA PHE A 47 -15.32 -12.03 11.89
C PHE A 47 -14.27 -13.06 11.47
N GLN A 48 -14.37 -14.28 11.99
CA GLN A 48 -13.46 -15.37 11.65
C GLN A 48 -14.14 -16.33 10.67
N ASP A 49 -13.48 -16.60 9.54
CA ASP A 49 -13.93 -17.55 8.52
C ASP A 49 -12.78 -18.50 8.15
N GLY A 50 -12.56 -19.52 8.99
CA GLY A 50 -11.43 -20.43 8.83
C GLY A 50 -10.09 -19.71 9.03
N GLU A 51 -9.28 -19.64 7.97
CA GLU A 51 -7.99 -18.96 7.95
C GLU A 51 -8.08 -17.45 7.67
N PHE A 52 -9.28 -16.98 7.29
CA PHE A 52 -9.56 -15.58 7.02
C PHE A 52 -10.05 -14.87 8.28
N MET A 53 -9.63 -13.62 8.45
CA MET A 53 -10.16 -12.73 9.49
C MET A 53 -10.59 -11.42 8.84
N ALA A 54 -11.85 -11.03 9.00
CA ALA A 54 -12.33 -9.72 8.60
C ALA A 54 -12.46 -8.82 9.83
N TYR A 55 -12.09 -7.56 9.68
CA TYR A 55 -12.20 -6.52 10.71
C TYR A 55 -13.01 -5.37 10.16
N LYS A 56 -13.95 -4.86 10.95
CA LYS A 56 -14.71 -3.66 10.63
C LYS A 56 -14.28 -2.51 11.53
N PHE A 57 -14.11 -1.33 10.92
CA PHE A 57 -13.86 -0.08 11.61
C PHE A 57 -14.92 0.94 11.16
N ASN A 58 -15.52 1.65 12.10
CA ASN A 58 -16.55 2.65 11.84
C ASN A 58 -15.97 3.87 11.11
N ASN A 59 -14.71 4.24 11.41
CA ASN A 59 -14.01 5.25 10.64
C ASN A 59 -13.84 4.80 9.19
N TYR A 60 -14.34 5.62 8.27
CA TYR A 60 -14.36 5.38 6.82
C TYR A 60 -15.23 4.20 6.37
N ASP A 61 -16.10 3.68 7.26
CA ASP A 61 -16.82 2.40 7.12
C ASP A 61 -15.92 1.32 6.49
N MET A 62 -14.75 1.15 7.11
CA MET A 62 -13.64 0.37 6.58
C MET A 62 -13.79 -1.10 6.91
N THR A 63 -13.50 -1.95 5.93
CA THR A 63 -13.34 -3.39 6.11
C THR A 63 -11.92 -3.81 5.75
N ILE A 64 -11.28 -4.59 6.61
CA ILE A 64 -9.97 -5.21 6.37
C ILE A 64 -10.15 -6.72 6.38
N VAL A 65 -9.91 -7.37 5.24
CA VAL A 65 -9.89 -8.84 5.13
C VAL A 65 -8.43 -9.31 5.15
N SER A 66 -8.07 -10.07 6.16
CA SER A 66 -6.73 -10.57 6.48
C SER A 66 -6.62 -12.05 6.16
N PHE A 67 -5.52 -12.44 5.53
CA PHE A 67 -5.31 -13.81 5.08
C PHE A 67 -3.84 -14.20 4.94
N VAL A 68 -3.57 -15.50 5.09
CA VAL A 68 -2.30 -16.14 4.72
C VAL A 68 -2.58 -16.98 3.46
N GLY A 69 -1.57 -17.23 2.63
CA GLY A 69 -1.77 -18.00 1.40
C GLY A 69 -1.99 -17.17 0.15
N ASN A 70 -2.72 -17.79 -0.78
CA ASN A 70 -2.91 -17.35 -2.16
C ASN A 70 -4.21 -16.57 -2.35
N PHE A 71 -4.21 -15.70 -3.35
CA PHE A 71 -5.44 -15.15 -3.92
C PHE A 71 -5.46 -15.45 -5.42
N ASP A 72 -6.65 -15.67 -5.96
CA ASP A 72 -6.86 -15.82 -7.39
C ASP A 72 -6.92 -14.43 -8.04
N PHE A 73 -6.19 -14.25 -9.14
CA PHE A 73 -6.27 -13.05 -9.98
C PHE A 73 -7.13 -13.35 -11.20
N LEU A 74 -8.34 -12.79 -11.25
CA LEU A 74 -9.26 -12.97 -12.37
C LEU A 74 -9.18 -11.77 -13.30
N TYR A 75 -8.83 -12.03 -14.56
CA TYR A 75 -8.84 -11.03 -15.63
C TYR A 75 -9.77 -11.43 -16.76
N LYS A 76 -10.89 -10.72 -16.88
CA LYS A 76 -11.92 -10.94 -17.89
C LYS A 76 -12.46 -9.58 -18.37
N PRO A 77 -11.81 -8.91 -19.32
CA PRO A 77 -12.23 -7.58 -19.79
C PRO A 77 -13.65 -7.56 -20.36
N SER A 78 -14.10 -8.68 -20.92
CA SER A 78 -15.47 -8.88 -21.42
C SER A 78 -16.47 -9.41 -20.38
N GLN A 79 -16.15 -9.28 -19.08
CA GLN A 79 -17.04 -9.73 -18.01
C GLN A 79 -18.37 -8.96 -18.02
N THR A 80 -19.47 -9.71 -17.95
CA THR A 80 -20.84 -9.19 -17.83
C THR A 80 -21.52 -9.56 -16.52
N GLU A 81 -20.85 -10.40 -15.71
CA GLU A 81 -21.35 -10.91 -14.45
C GLU A 81 -20.92 -9.99 -13.31
N SER A 82 -21.79 -9.83 -12.31
CA SER A 82 -21.43 -9.07 -11.12
C SER A 82 -20.42 -9.82 -10.27
N ILE A 83 -19.70 -9.08 -9.42
CA ILE A 83 -18.74 -9.65 -8.47
C ILE A 83 -19.39 -10.74 -7.58
N LYS A 84 -20.63 -10.57 -7.14
CA LYS A 84 -21.40 -11.60 -6.42
C LYS A 84 -21.60 -12.87 -7.23
N THR A 85 -22.03 -12.75 -8.49
CA THR A 85 -22.24 -13.91 -9.36
C THR A 85 -20.93 -14.66 -9.60
N VAL A 86 -19.84 -13.94 -9.86
CA VAL A 86 -18.51 -14.52 -10.00
C VAL A 86 -18.09 -15.24 -8.72
N ALA A 87 -18.27 -14.60 -7.56
CA ALA A 87 -17.95 -15.18 -6.26
C ALA A 87 -18.69 -16.49 -6.00
N THR A 88 -20.01 -16.50 -6.19
CA THR A 88 -20.83 -17.68 -5.96
C THR A 88 -20.45 -18.83 -6.90
N LYS A 89 -20.21 -18.55 -8.19
CA LYS A 89 -19.84 -19.57 -9.18
C LYS A 89 -18.44 -20.16 -8.94
N SER A 90 -17.51 -19.34 -8.49
CA SER A 90 -16.12 -19.74 -8.23
C SER A 90 -15.86 -20.16 -6.78
N ASN A 91 -16.90 -20.15 -5.93
CA ASN A 91 -16.85 -20.46 -4.51
C ASN A 91 -15.79 -19.65 -3.75
N TYR A 92 -15.76 -18.33 -4.00
CA TYR A 92 -14.93 -17.41 -3.24
C TYR A 92 -15.64 -17.01 -1.94
N LYS A 93 -14.94 -17.15 -0.81
CA LYS A 93 -15.39 -16.62 0.49
C LYS A 93 -15.35 -15.10 0.53
N TYR A 94 -14.32 -14.52 -0.05
CA TYR A 94 -14.17 -13.08 -0.22
C TYR A 94 -13.69 -12.77 -1.63
N ILE A 95 -14.20 -11.69 -2.22
CA ILE A 95 -13.70 -11.17 -3.49
C ILE A 95 -13.77 -9.65 -3.47
N VAL A 96 -12.74 -9.02 -4.04
CA VAL A 96 -12.64 -7.56 -4.17
C VAL A 96 -12.31 -7.16 -5.60
N ASN A 97 -12.48 -5.89 -5.92
CA ASN A 97 -11.94 -5.34 -7.16
C ASN A 97 -10.41 -5.39 -7.19
N GLY A 98 -9.83 -5.48 -8.38
CA GLY A 98 -8.39 -5.49 -8.59
C GLY A 98 -7.80 -4.14 -8.99
N SER A 99 -6.77 -4.18 -9.81
CA SER A 99 -6.04 -3.01 -10.33
C SER A 99 -6.84 -2.21 -11.37
N PHE A 100 -6.28 -1.06 -11.74
CA PHE A 100 -6.89 -0.13 -12.70
C PHE A 100 -7.08 -0.75 -14.08
N PHE A 101 -8.13 -0.31 -14.76
CA PHE A 101 -8.43 -0.65 -16.15
C PHE A 101 -8.83 0.58 -16.96
N GLU A 102 -8.59 0.49 -18.27
CA GLU A 102 -8.96 1.50 -19.26
C GLU A 102 -10.47 1.51 -19.51
N ARG A 103 -10.99 2.52 -20.21
CA ARG A 103 -12.41 2.54 -20.65
C ARG A 103 -12.80 1.30 -21.49
N SER A 104 -11.84 0.73 -22.22
CA SER A 104 -11.99 -0.51 -22.97
C SER A 104 -12.10 -1.76 -22.10
N LYS A 105 -11.99 -1.62 -20.77
CA LYS A 105 -11.93 -2.68 -19.76
C LYS A 105 -10.64 -3.51 -19.75
N GLU A 106 -9.69 -3.18 -20.63
CA GLU A 106 -8.35 -3.76 -20.59
C GLU A 106 -7.54 -3.22 -19.38
N HIS A 107 -6.58 -4.00 -18.89
CA HIS A 107 -5.72 -3.58 -17.78
C HIS A 107 -4.95 -2.29 -18.12
N ALA A 108 -4.85 -1.36 -17.16
CA ALA A 108 -4.31 -0.03 -17.43
C ALA A 108 -2.79 0.01 -17.60
N GLY A 109 -2.04 -0.90 -16.98
CA GLY A 109 -0.57 -0.96 -17.06
C GLY A 109 -0.05 -2.36 -17.35
N TRP A 110 1.15 -2.69 -16.87
CA TRP A 110 1.71 -4.05 -16.95
C TRP A 110 0.76 -5.08 -16.36
N LEU A 111 0.58 -6.19 -17.07
CA LEU A 111 -0.08 -7.38 -16.56
C LEU A 111 0.60 -8.62 -17.14
N SER A 112 1.04 -9.50 -16.25
CA SER A 112 1.48 -10.86 -16.55
C SER A 112 0.78 -11.81 -15.59
N VAL A 113 0.08 -12.81 -16.11
CA VAL A 113 -0.60 -13.82 -15.29
C VAL A 113 0.00 -15.17 -15.61
N LEU A 114 0.66 -15.78 -14.62
CA LEU A 114 1.37 -17.05 -14.76
C LEU A 114 2.37 -17.00 -15.93
N GLY A 115 3.20 -15.94 -15.92
CA GLY A 115 4.22 -15.68 -16.95
C GLY A 115 3.70 -15.29 -18.33
N LYS A 116 2.38 -15.24 -18.54
CA LYS A 116 1.80 -14.79 -19.81
C LYS A 116 1.50 -13.30 -19.75
N VAL A 117 2.36 -12.52 -20.39
CA VAL A 117 2.16 -11.08 -20.59
C VAL A 117 0.86 -10.82 -21.36
N LYS A 118 0.06 -9.88 -20.84
CA LYS A 118 -1.21 -9.43 -21.40
C LYS A 118 -1.13 -8.00 -21.89
N THR A 119 -0.47 -7.13 -21.11
CA THR A 119 -0.33 -5.71 -21.40
C THR A 119 1.06 -5.23 -20.98
N PRO A 120 1.65 -4.27 -21.72
CA PRO A 120 2.99 -3.74 -21.42
C PRO A 120 2.96 -2.79 -20.22
N VAL A 121 4.14 -2.52 -19.66
CA VAL A 121 4.34 -1.47 -18.65
C VAL A 121 3.92 -0.12 -19.24
N LYS A 122 3.24 0.71 -18.44
CA LYS A 122 2.94 2.10 -18.80
C LYS A 122 3.50 3.06 -17.76
N GLU A 123 4.04 4.17 -18.22
CA GLU A 123 4.38 5.29 -17.34
C GLU A 123 3.13 6.15 -17.13
N ASP A 124 2.45 5.93 -16.02
CA ASP A 124 1.30 6.72 -15.61
C ASP A 124 1.44 7.12 -14.14
N LYS A 125 0.95 8.32 -13.81
CA LYS A 125 1.02 8.89 -12.46
C LYS A 125 0.26 8.05 -11.42
N GLN A 126 -0.77 7.31 -11.81
CA GLN A 126 -1.51 6.40 -10.94
C GLN A 126 -0.86 5.00 -10.85
N LEU A 127 -0.02 4.65 -11.83
CA LEU A 127 0.55 3.30 -11.99
C LEU A 127 2.02 3.26 -11.51
N SER A 128 2.25 3.66 -10.27
CA SER A 128 3.63 3.83 -9.76
C SER A 128 4.38 2.52 -9.44
N HIS A 129 3.68 1.41 -9.17
CA HIS A 129 4.28 0.17 -8.68
C HIS A 129 3.75 -1.06 -9.40
N ILE A 130 4.58 -2.09 -9.46
CA ILE A 130 4.23 -3.44 -9.90
C ILE A 130 4.09 -4.29 -8.65
N ILE A 131 2.93 -4.94 -8.55
CA ILE A 131 2.64 -5.94 -7.54
C ILE A 131 3.06 -7.27 -8.12
N SER A 132 4.13 -7.85 -7.59
CA SER A 132 4.63 -9.18 -7.98
C SER A 132 4.28 -10.18 -6.90
N PHE A 133 3.48 -11.17 -7.26
CA PHE A 133 3.05 -12.25 -6.37
C PHE A 133 3.46 -13.61 -6.93
N ASN A 134 4.19 -14.39 -6.14
CA ASN A 134 4.49 -15.79 -6.46
C ASN A 134 3.58 -16.70 -5.61
N PRO A 135 2.61 -17.41 -6.19
CA PRO A 135 1.67 -18.26 -5.46
C PRO A 135 2.28 -19.56 -4.91
N ASN A 136 3.49 -19.94 -5.35
CA ASN A 136 4.17 -21.12 -4.83
C ASN A 136 4.95 -20.79 -3.55
N THR A 137 5.58 -19.63 -3.52
CA THR A 137 6.32 -19.18 -2.34
C THR A 137 5.46 -18.34 -1.40
N GLU A 138 4.33 -17.83 -1.88
CA GLU A 138 3.45 -16.84 -1.25
C GLU A 138 4.09 -15.46 -1.07
N GLU A 139 5.21 -15.21 -1.76
CA GLU A 139 5.93 -13.94 -1.67
C GLU A 139 5.20 -12.84 -2.45
N LEU A 140 4.99 -11.70 -1.79
CA LEU A 140 4.38 -10.51 -2.36
C LEU A 140 5.39 -9.37 -2.26
N LYS A 141 5.62 -8.68 -3.38
CA LYS A 141 6.53 -7.54 -3.48
C LYS A 141 5.86 -6.38 -4.20
N PHE A 142 6.19 -5.17 -3.78
CA PHE A 142 5.84 -3.94 -4.48
C PHE A 142 7.12 -3.34 -5.06
N VAL A 143 7.22 -3.29 -6.39
CA VAL A 143 8.42 -2.83 -7.10
C VAL A 143 8.10 -1.51 -7.80
N GLU A 144 8.91 -0.47 -7.59
CA GLU A 144 8.72 0.81 -8.31
C GLU A 144 8.79 0.55 -9.83
N THR A 145 7.83 1.09 -10.59
CA THR A 145 7.69 0.82 -12.03
C THR A 145 8.98 1.11 -12.81
N LYS A 146 9.72 2.15 -12.41
CA LYS A 146 10.98 2.56 -13.07
C LYS A 146 12.13 1.58 -12.87
N LEU A 147 12.04 0.74 -11.84
CA LEU A 147 13.04 -0.26 -11.48
C LEU A 147 12.56 -1.67 -11.83
N PHE A 148 11.41 -1.79 -12.48
CA PHE A 148 10.79 -3.08 -12.73
C PHE A 148 11.44 -3.79 -13.92
N GLU A 149 11.86 -5.02 -13.64
CA GLU A 149 12.24 -6.01 -14.65
C GLU A 149 11.24 -7.17 -14.59
N PRO A 150 10.57 -7.52 -15.70
CA PRO A 150 9.64 -8.65 -15.74
C PRO A 150 10.26 -9.95 -15.23
N SER A 151 9.55 -10.65 -14.36
CA SER A 151 10.00 -11.95 -13.88
C SER A 151 10.10 -12.97 -15.02
N THR A 152 11.15 -13.77 -14.99
CA THR A 152 11.31 -14.95 -15.85
C THR A 152 10.52 -16.16 -15.34
N GLU A 153 10.01 -16.11 -14.10
CA GLU A 153 9.26 -17.20 -13.48
C GLU A 153 7.84 -17.28 -14.04
N LYS A 154 7.49 -18.45 -14.59
CA LYS A 154 6.16 -18.69 -15.19
C LYS A 154 5.03 -18.80 -14.17
N THR A 155 5.33 -18.74 -12.88
CA THR A 155 4.34 -18.87 -11.81
C THR A 155 3.89 -17.51 -11.28
N ASN A 156 4.61 -16.43 -11.61
CA ASN A 156 4.30 -15.12 -11.04
C ASN A 156 3.06 -14.51 -11.67
N ILE A 157 2.31 -13.82 -10.81
CA ILE A 157 1.29 -12.87 -11.19
C ILE A 157 1.88 -11.49 -10.93
N GLU A 158 1.99 -10.68 -11.97
CA GLU A 158 2.55 -9.34 -11.89
C GLU A 158 1.54 -8.35 -12.50
N PHE A 159 1.17 -7.32 -11.76
CA PHE A 159 0.25 -6.31 -12.27
C PHE A 159 0.57 -4.92 -11.73
N GLN A 160 0.39 -3.92 -12.58
CA GLN A 160 0.69 -2.54 -12.25
C GLN A 160 -0.47 -1.86 -11.53
N SER A 161 -0.17 -1.13 -10.47
CA SER A 161 -1.14 -0.33 -9.72
C SER A 161 -0.45 0.80 -8.94
N GLY A 162 -1.19 1.46 -8.05
CA GLY A 162 -0.63 2.50 -7.20
C GLY A 162 -1.58 3.65 -6.83
N PRO A 163 -1.05 4.66 -6.11
CA PRO A 163 0.33 4.74 -5.62
C PRO A 163 0.65 3.73 -4.50
N LEU A 164 1.93 3.42 -4.28
CA LEU A 164 2.36 2.90 -2.98
C LEU A 164 2.12 4.00 -1.94
N ILE A 165 1.44 3.69 -0.84
CA ILE A 165 1.03 4.68 0.18
C ILE A 165 1.78 4.52 1.51
N ILE A 166 2.19 3.29 1.84
CA ILE A 166 3.04 2.97 2.99
C ILE A 166 4.12 2.00 2.53
N ASP A 167 5.36 2.30 2.86
CA ASP A 167 6.53 1.43 2.66
C ASP A 167 7.26 1.31 4.00
N SER A 168 7.38 0.09 4.51
CA SER A 168 8.12 -0.18 5.75
C SER A 168 7.68 0.74 6.92
N ASN A 169 6.36 0.86 7.12
CA ASN A 169 5.71 1.76 8.09
C ASN A 169 5.90 3.27 7.86
N GLN A 170 6.39 3.70 6.70
CA GLN A 170 6.53 5.11 6.35
C GLN A 170 5.55 5.52 5.27
N VAL A 171 4.85 6.64 5.48
CA VAL A 171 3.95 7.21 4.47
C VAL A 171 4.77 7.72 3.28
N THR A 172 4.48 7.18 2.09
CA THR A 172 5.21 7.49 0.86
C THR A 172 4.62 8.71 0.13
N THR A 173 4.70 9.87 0.79
CA THR A 173 4.12 11.14 0.31
C THR A 173 4.52 11.51 -1.12
N LYS A 174 5.74 11.15 -1.56
CA LYS A 174 6.21 11.31 -2.96
C LYS A 174 5.23 10.70 -3.96
N TYR A 175 4.83 9.44 -3.77
CA TYR A 175 3.97 8.72 -4.72
C TYR A 175 2.51 9.18 -4.61
N ILE A 176 2.04 9.47 -3.39
CA ILE A 176 0.70 10.00 -3.16
C ILE A 176 0.52 11.34 -3.87
N ASN A 177 1.45 12.28 -3.69
CA ASN A 177 1.37 13.63 -4.29
C ASN A 177 1.52 13.62 -5.82
N GLN A 178 2.20 12.61 -6.37
CA GLN A 178 2.36 12.46 -7.82
C GLN A 178 1.14 11.82 -8.49
N SER A 179 0.38 11.00 -7.76
CA SER A 179 -0.82 10.34 -8.28
C SER A 179 -1.95 11.33 -8.54
N LEU A 180 -2.62 11.17 -9.69
CA LEU A 180 -3.76 12.00 -10.09
C LEU A 180 -4.89 12.02 -9.05
N ASN A 181 -5.10 10.88 -8.38
CA ASN A 181 -6.18 10.69 -7.43
C ASN A 181 -5.68 10.54 -5.98
N GLY A 182 -4.40 10.84 -5.71
CA GLY A 182 -3.79 10.59 -4.40
C GLY A 182 -4.34 11.47 -3.29
N LEU A 183 -4.48 12.78 -3.55
CA LEU A 183 -4.95 13.80 -2.60
C LEU A 183 -6.45 14.13 -2.73
N LEU A 184 -7.16 13.40 -3.59
CA LEU A 184 -8.60 13.55 -3.78
C LEU A 184 -9.36 12.60 -2.86
N LEU A 185 -10.62 12.93 -2.58
CA LEU A 185 -11.50 12.12 -1.74
C LEU A 185 -12.18 11.05 -2.61
N PHE A 186 -11.88 9.77 -2.34
CA PHE A 186 -12.48 8.62 -3.01
C PHE A 186 -12.60 7.45 -2.05
N GLU A 187 -13.58 6.59 -2.30
CA GLU A 187 -13.57 5.20 -1.82
C GLU A 187 -12.28 4.51 -2.32
N ARG A 188 -11.67 3.69 -1.47
CA ARG A 188 -10.38 3.03 -1.74
C ARG A 188 -10.45 1.53 -1.57
N THR A 189 -9.77 0.83 -2.46
CA THR A 189 -9.35 -0.56 -2.27
C THR A 189 -7.83 -0.59 -2.24
N LEU A 190 -7.25 -1.23 -1.24
CA LEU A 190 -5.81 -1.35 -1.06
C LEU A 190 -5.42 -2.81 -0.89
N LEU A 191 -4.19 -3.13 -1.32
CA LEU A 191 -3.53 -4.38 -0.99
C LEU A 191 -2.39 -4.06 -0.02
N ALA A 192 -2.40 -4.71 1.13
CA ALA A 192 -1.35 -4.60 2.12
C ALA A 192 -0.64 -5.93 2.38
N TYR A 193 0.57 -5.83 2.89
CA TYR A 193 1.43 -6.95 3.24
C TYR A 193 2.21 -6.64 4.52
N THR A 194 2.39 -7.64 5.37
CA THR A 194 3.28 -7.58 6.53
C THR A 194 4.38 -8.64 6.44
N GLU A 195 5.61 -8.23 6.72
CA GLU A 195 6.79 -9.09 6.51
C GLU A 195 6.90 -10.23 7.52
N GLU A 196 6.59 -9.96 8.79
CA GLU A 196 6.86 -10.86 9.91
C GLU A 196 6.04 -12.16 9.83
N ASP A 197 4.78 -12.04 9.44
CA ASP A 197 3.83 -13.15 9.34
C ASP A 197 3.39 -13.44 7.90
N ARG A 198 4.01 -12.76 6.92
CA ARG A 198 3.74 -12.89 5.48
C ARG A 198 2.26 -12.74 5.11
N ARG A 199 1.53 -12.02 5.95
CA ARG A 199 0.08 -11.87 5.86
C ARG A 199 -0.26 -10.78 4.87
N LYS A 200 -1.34 -11.02 4.13
CA LYS A 200 -1.87 -10.13 3.12
C LYS A 200 -3.21 -9.59 3.58
N TYR A 201 -3.56 -8.42 3.10
CA TYR A 201 -4.80 -7.77 3.47
C TYR A 201 -5.43 -7.08 2.27
N PHE A 202 -6.73 -7.28 2.09
CA PHE A 202 -7.56 -6.37 1.31
C PHE A 202 -8.18 -5.35 2.26
N ILE A 203 -7.97 -4.07 1.97
CA ILE A 203 -8.50 -2.96 2.76
C ILE A 203 -9.48 -2.19 1.89
N ILE A 204 -10.71 -2.04 2.35
CA ILE A 204 -11.80 -1.40 1.62
C ILE A 204 -12.34 -0.27 2.48
N THR A 205 -12.51 0.91 1.89
CA THR A 205 -13.19 2.06 2.52
C THR A 205 -14.44 2.38 1.71
N LYS A 206 -15.59 2.54 2.40
CA LYS A 206 -16.87 2.87 1.77
C LYS A 206 -17.19 4.38 1.87
N GLU A 207 -16.43 5.11 2.68
CA GLU A 207 -16.44 6.56 2.67
C GLU A 207 -15.27 7.13 1.87
N ASN A 208 -15.44 8.35 1.36
CA ASN A 208 -14.42 9.02 0.59
C ASN A 208 -13.28 9.55 1.48
N VAL A 209 -12.05 9.14 1.18
CA VAL A 209 -10.85 9.53 1.96
C VAL A 209 -9.65 9.77 1.04
N LYS A 210 -8.72 10.65 1.47
CA LYS A 210 -7.43 10.84 0.79
C LYS A 210 -6.42 9.78 1.21
N LEU A 211 -5.45 9.48 0.36
CA LEU A 211 -4.49 8.41 0.64
C LEU A 211 -3.51 8.74 1.76
N ASP A 212 -3.14 10.01 1.94
CA ASP A 212 -2.28 10.47 3.03
C ASP A 212 -2.97 10.36 4.40
N GLU A 213 -4.21 10.88 4.49
CA GLU A 213 -5.05 10.77 5.68
C GLU A 213 -5.33 9.29 6.04
N LEU A 214 -5.62 8.47 5.02
CA LEU A 214 -5.83 7.04 5.20
C LEU A 214 -4.56 6.32 5.66
N ALA A 215 -3.40 6.63 5.08
CA ALA A 215 -2.13 6.03 5.50
C ALA A 215 -1.80 6.33 6.97
N ASP A 216 -1.97 7.58 7.40
CA ASP A 216 -1.79 7.98 8.81
C ASP A 216 -2.76 7.29 9.77
N TYR A 217 -3.97 6.97 9.31
CA TYR A 217 -4.94 6.21 10.09
C TYR A 217 -4.56 4.72 10.16
N LEU A 218 -4.19 4.10 9.04
CA LEU A 218 -3.81 2.69 8.96
C LEU A 218 -2.63 2.35 9.87
N LEU A 219 -1.63 3.23 9.98
CA LEU A 219 -0.47 3.05 10.88
C LEU A 219 -0.84 3.00 12.37
N LYS A 220 -2.05 3.41 12.77
CA LYS A 220 -2.52 3.41 14.17
C LYS A 220 -3.35 2.18 14.51
N LEU A 221 -3.69 1.34 13.54
CA LEU A 221 -4.59 0.21 13.76
C LEU A 221 -3.89 -0.94 14.49
N SER A 222 -4.57 -1.52 15.48
CA SER A 222 -4.07 -2.64 16.27
C SER A 222 -3.75 -3.87 15.43
N VAL A 223 -4.44 -4.06 14.30
CA VAL A 223 -4.23 -5.18 13.35
C VAL A 223 -2.83 -5.17 12.70
N PHE A 224 -2.15 -4.02 12.69
CA PHE A 224 -0.80 -3.85 12.15
C PHE A 224 0.24 -3.54 13.24
N SER A 225 -0.15 -3.51 14.51
CA SER A 225 0.75 -3.16 15.62
C SER A 225 1.94 -4.11 15.69
N GLY A 226 3.15 -3.54 15.73
CA GLY A 226 4.40 -4.29 15.82
C GLY A 226 4.83 -5.02 14.54
N LYS A 227 4.22 -4.70 13.40
CA LYS A 227 4.54 -5.29 12.08
C LYS A 227 5.17 -4.28 11.14
N THR A 228 5.87 -4.76 10.13
CA THR A 228 6.41 -3.98 9.01
C THR A 228 5.38 -3.98 7.90
N LEU A 229 4.64 -2.88 7.79
CA LEU A 229 3.51 -2.74 6.89
C LEU A 229 3.92 -2.09 5.57
N HIS A 230 3.44 -2.68 4.49
CA HIS A 230 3.51 -2.15 3.13
C HIS A 230 2.11 -2.09 2.55
N ILE A 231 1.73 -0.99 1.90
CA ILE A 231 0.39 -0.83 1.32
C ILE A 231 0.45 -0.12 -0.02
N VAL A 232 -0.20 -0.70 -1.01
CA VAL A 232 -0.40 -0.12 -2.34
C VAL A 232 -1.89 0.07 -2.63
N ASN A 233 -2.22 1.19 -3.26
CA ASN A 233 -3.58 1.47 -3.70
C ASN A 233 -3.91 0.70 -4.99
N LEU A 234 -5.10 0.11 -5.03
CA LEU A 234 -5.71 -0.55 -6.19
C LEU A 234 -6.73 0.38 -6.87
N ASP A 235 -7.60 -0.16 -7.73
CA ASP A 235 -8.65 0.67 -8.32
C ASP A 235 -9.65 1.13 -7.24
N GLY A 236 -10.09 2.38 -7.35
CA GLY A 236 -10.89 3.07 -6.34
C GLY A 236 -12.18 3.67 -6.90
N GLY A 237 -12.79 4.59 -6.15
CA GLY A 237 -14.05 5.23 -6.52
C GLY A 237 -15.15 4.22 -6.80
N SER A 238 -15.91 4.41 -7.88
CA SER A 238 -17.05 3.53 -8.23
C SER A 238 -16.68 2.06 -8.47
N SER A 239 -15.39 1.74 -8.61
CA SER A 239 -14.91 0.36 -8.76
C SER A 239 -14.76 -0.37 -7.44
N VAL A 240 -14.79 0.34 -6.30
CA VAL A 240 -14.66 -0.30 -4.98
C VAL A 240 -15.81 -1.28 -4.77
N ALA A 241 -15.45 -2.53 -4.55
CA ALA A 241 -16.42 -3.60 -4.31
C ALA A 241 -15.81 -4.66 -3.39
N LEU A 242 -16.66 -5.18 -2.50
CA LEU A 242 -16.37 -6.31 -1.65
C LEU A 242 -17.60 -7.21 -1.63
N TYR A 243 -17.40 -8.49 -1.89
CA TYR A 243 -18.40 -9.50 -1.60
C TYR A 243 -17.80 -10.56 -0.69
N SER A 244 -18.51 -10.85 0.40
CA SER A 244 -18.31 -11.98 1.28
C SER A 244 -19.51 -12.92 1.16
N GLN A 245 -19.23 -14.21 1.02
CA GLN A 245 -20.26 -15.25 1.00
C GLN A 245 -20.81 -15.53 2.41
N THR A 246 -19.96 -15.43 3.43
CA THR A 246 -20.23 -15.83 4.81
C THR A 246 -20.64 -14.66 5.71
N HIS A 247 -20.26 -13.44 5.34
CA HIS A 247 -20.54 -12.21 6.11
C HIS A 247 -21.18 -11.13 5.22
N PRO A 248 -22.46 -11.27 4.83
CA PRO A 248 -23.16 -10.31 3.96
C PRO A 248 -23.16 -8.87 4.48
N GLU A 249 -23.05 -8.67 5.80
CA GLU A 249 -22.92 -7.38 6.47
C GLU A 249 -21.66 -6.59 6.07
N LEU A 250 -20.65 -7.28 5.52
CA LEU A 250 -19.42 -6.66 5.00
C LEU A 250 -19.58 -6.19 3.55
N ASN A 251 -20.55 -6.71 2.82
CA ASN A 251 -20.68 -6.50 1.38
C ASN A 251 -20.81 -5.02 1.02
N PHE A 252 -20.26 -4.68 -0.13
CA PHE A 252 -20.31 -3.35 -0.70
C PHE A 252 -20.24 -3.43 -2.21
N ASN A 253 -21.18 -2.76 -2.89
CA ASN A 253 -21.24 -2.72 -4.35
C ASN A 253 -21.20 -4.12 -5.00
N GLU A 254 -21.90 -5.10 -4.40
CA GLU A 254 -21.84 -6.52 -4.81
C GLU A 254 -22.43 -6.81 -6.21
N THR A 255 -23.11 -5.82 -6.80
CA THR A 255 -23.66 -5.86 -8.15
C THR A 255 -22.71 -5.30 -9.21
N ALA A 256 -21.55 -4.74 -8.80
CA ALA A 256 -20.57 -4.20 -9.73
C ALA A 256 -20.06 -5.24 -10.73
N ILE A 257 -19.90 -4.80 -11.98
CA ILE A 257 -19.34 -5.61 -13.08
C ILE A 257 -17.94 -5.06 -13.37
N LEU A 258 -16.92 -5.82 -12.97
CA LEU A 258 -15.53 -5.38 -12.97
C LEU A 258 -14.67 -6.37 -13.77
N PRO A 259 -13.71 -5.88 -14.58
CA PRO A 259 -12.90 -6.73 -15.43
C PRO A 259 -11.75 -7.44 -14.69
N ILE A 260 -11.35 -6.91 -13.54
CA ILE A 260 -10.25 -7.40 -12.73
C ILE A 260 -10.77 -7.61 -11.30
N LEU A 261 -10.63 -8.83 -10.79
CA LEU A 261 -11.07 -9.22 -9.44
C LEU A 261 -9.98 -10.02 -8.74
N LEU A 262 -9.92 -9.90 -7.41
CA LEU A 262 -9.02 -10.68 -6.54
C LEU A 262 -9.88 -11.51 -5.58
N GLY A 263 -9.79 -12.84 -5.67
CA GLY A 263 -10.65 -13.77 -4.93
C GLY A 263 -9.90 -14.63 -3.91
N LEU A 264 -10.52 -14.88 -2.76
CA LEU A 264 -10.07 -15.80 -1.70
C LEU A 264 -11.04 -16.98 -1.59
N LYS A 265 -10.53 -18.20 -1.62
CA LYS A 265 -11.31 -19.45 -1.57
C LYS A 265 -11.32 -20.06 -0.17
#